data_AF-A0A6A5UE93-F1
#
_entry.id   AF-A0A6A5UE93-F1
#
_cell.length_a   1.000
_cell.length_b   1.000
_cell.length_c   1.000
_cell.angle_alpha   90.00
_cell.angle_beta   90.00
_cell.angle_gamma   90.00
#
_symmetry.space_group_name_H-M   'P 1'
#
loop_
_entity.id
_entity.type
_entity.pdbx_description
1 polymer ?
#
loop_
_entity_poly.entity_id
_entity_poly.type
_entity_poly.pdbx_seq_one_letter_code
_entity_poly.pdbx_strand_id
1 'polypeptide(L)'
;MAHLRFLDFPLTIRQQIYTELVVSPFSRDAGGSFAYEDTTTGIFYVNRQIHAESTDLFYSKNLFVVIRSNSTENLAEITPKKTPLFLEVRNPSRIAQCSWFAASIEILGIKQLMPVQSTPCHVITAETLPLFASALIGKYHDTNGGGVVQIQTHEMFRYTAPRFSELIFGRLLSADRLPKFSALRIEGAIQPDHRRQLMQRCINSQDHACGYFFFGLRCFRDRVWYRMSMEYKPDSAGIKSEIPEQQIHELPRLMLRMVDIFWVSHDYQIRELDHPCLIQQVSLFNTAVDLYEILVLGYLLAAKRHPERASEAYIEARKAAENGISYLNKDSRIIHSSSVEDADIEYDTSNVDLLQCAKARLSLKAAKVCKKMGDRKAAASYIEDAGIYDVQFNAGEKLLTLEWEDLPELPPESRRPAVLWKVQSTESAAREG
;
A
#
# COMPACT_ATOMS: atom_id res chain seq x y z
N MET A 1 15.25 38.81 -38.31
CA MET A 1 15.97 38.64 -37.03
C MET A 1 15.92 37.17 -36.67
N ALA A 2 17.07 36.51 -36.49
CA ALA A 2 17.10 35.10 -36.09
C ALA A 2 16.58 34.98 -34.65
N HIS A 3 15.56 34.14 -34.43
CA HIS A 3 15.10 33.82 -33.09
C HIS A 3 16.18 33.01 -32.37
N LEU A 4 16.84 33.63 -31.39
CA LEU A 4 17.73 32.94 -30.45
C LEU A 4 16.92 31.86 -29.71
N ARG A 5 17.37 30.62 -29.82
CA ARG A 5 16.81 29.47 -29.08
C ARG A 5 17.47 29.39 -27.71
N PHE A 6 16.80 28.74 -26.76
CA PHE A 6 17.34 28.63 -25.40
C PHE A 6 18.68 27.88 -25.38
N LEU A 7 18.82 26.86 -26.24
CA LEU A 7 20.05 26.08 -26.37
C LEU A 7 21.24 26.89 -26.92
N ASP A 8 20.98 28.04 -27.53
CA ASP A 8 22.01 28.93 -28.08
C ASP A 8 22.71 29.75 -26.98
N PHE A 9 22.15 29.78 -25.76
CA PHE A 9 22.82 30.39 -24.61
C PHE A 9 24.05 29.56 -24.16
N PRO A 10 25.14 30.21 -23.73
CA PRO A 10 26.25 29.54 -23.06
C PRO A 10 25.78 28.64 -21.92
N LEU A 11 26.45 27.50 -21.72
CA LEU A 11 26.07 26.53 -20.68
C LEU A 11 25.96 27.17 -19.30
N THR A 12 26.88 28.06 -18.94
CA THR A 12 26.89 28.78 -17.66
C THR A 12 25.66 29.66 -17.47
N ILE A 13 25.26 30.42 -18.50
CA ILE A 13 24.05 31.26 -18.47
C ILE A 13 22.80 30.39 -18.38
N ARG A 14 22.74 29.30 -19.15
CA ARG A 14 21.66 28.31 -19.02
C ARG A 14 21.59 27.78 -17.60
N GLN A 15 22.71 27.35 -17.03
CA GLN A 15 22.77 26.81 -15.67
C GLN A 15 22.32 27.83 -14.62
N GLN A 16 22.72 29.11 -14.73
CA GLN A 16 22.22 30.17 -13.85
C GLN A 16 20.72 30.38 -14.00
N ILE A 17 20.19 30.47 -15.23
CA ILE A 17 18.73 30.56 -15.44
C ILE A 17 18.00 29.40 -14.76
N TYR A 18 18.52 28.17 -14.84
CA TYR A 18 17.92 27.02 -14.18
C TYR A 18 17.98 27.06 -12.65
N THR A 19 19.11 27.48 -12.11
CA THR A 19 19.38 27.49 -10.67
C THR A 19 18.73 28.68 -9.96
N GLU A 20 18.64 29.83 -10.63
CA GLU A 20 18.19 31.10 -10.03
C GLU A 20 16.73 31.43 -10.38
N LEU A 21 16.18 30.94 -11.51
CA LEU A 21 14.84 31.33 -11.98
C LEU A 21 13.79 30.22 -11.96
N VAL A 22 14.17 28.93 -11.83
CA VAL A 22 13.22 27.80 -11.92
C VAL A 22 13.01 27.04 -10.61
N VAL A 23 14.01 27.06 -9.72
CA VAL A 23 13.89 26.56 -8.35
C VAL A 23 14.24 27.70 -7.43
N SER A 24 13.29 28.18 -6.62
CA SER A 24 13.60 29.20 -5.62
C SER A 24 14.63 28.63 -4.64
N PRO A 25 15.84 29.22 -4.54
CA PRO A 25 16.76 28.83 -3.48
C PRO A 25 16.08 29.08 -2.13
N PHE A 26 16.28 28.16 -1.20
CA PHE A 26 15.82 28.31 0.17
C PHE A 26 17.02 28.62 1.06
N SER A 27 16.82 29.52 2.01
CA SER A 27 17.78 29.79 3.07
C SER A 27 17.19 29.34 4.40
N ARG A 28 18.06 28.89 5.31
CA ARG A 28 17.68 28.54 6.67
C ARG A 28 18.02 29.71 7.58
N ASP A 29 17.03 30.23 8.27
CA ASP A 29 17.25 31.30 9.24
C ASP A 29 17.96 30.78 10.51
N ALA A 30 18.42 31.71 11.36
CA ALA A 30 19.07 31.37 12.62
C ALA A 30 18.14 30.66 13.62
N GLY A 31 16.81 30.77 13.44
CA GLY A 31 15.80 30.05 14.21
C GLY A 31 15.51 28.65 13.67
N GLY A 32 16.16 28.23 12.58
CA GLY A 32 16.00 26.94 11.95
C GLY A 32 14.81 26.82 10.99
N SER A 33 14.06 27.89 10.75
CA SER A 33 12.98 27.92 9.76
C SER A 33 13.52 28.17 8.36
N PHE A 34 12.83 27.64 7.36
CA PHE A 34 13.17 27.85 5.96
C PHE A 34 12.38 29.02 5.38
N ALA A 35 13.08 29.92 4.72
CA ALA A 35 12.52 31.00 3.92
C ALA A 35 12.92 30.79 2.45
N TYR A 36 11.97 31.02 1.56
CA TYR A 36 12.27 31.11 0.13
C TYR A 36 12.63 32.55 -0.16
N GLU A 37 13.71 32.74 -0.92
CA GLU A 37 13.91 34.05 -1.54
C GLU A 37 12.74 34.28 -2.50
N ASP A 38 12.05 35.41 -2.34
CA ASP A 38 10.87 35.80 -3.12
C ASP A 38 11.28 36.08 -4.56
N THR A 39 11.58 34.99 -5.26
CA THR A 39 11.84 34.93 -6.69
C THR A 39 10.53 34.50 -7.29
N THR A 40 9.99 35.33 -8.17
CA THR A 40 8.80 35.04 -8.96
C THR A 40 8.97 33.71 -9.69
N THR A 41 8.61 32.59 -9.06
CA THR A 41 8.43 31.25 -9.65
C THR A 41 7.09 31.17 -10.39
N GLY A 42 6.62 32.32 -10.89
CA GLY A 42 5.74 32.36 -12.02
C GLY A 42 6.62 32.45 -13.27
N ILE A 43 6.64 31.37 -14.06
CA ILE A 43 6.92 31.30 -15.51
C ILE A 43 7.93 30.19 -15.85
N PHE A 44 7.41 29.03 -16.25
CA PHE A 44 7.70 28.48 -17.60
C PHE A 44 6.43 27.98 -18.32
N TYR A 45 5.24 28.43 -17.92
CA TYR A 45 4.02 28.23 -18.72
C TYR A 45 3.85 29.26 -19.85
N VAL A 46 4.68 30.33 -19.90
CA VAL A 46 4.47 31.48 -20.81
C VAL A 46 5.27 31.39 -22.12
N ASN A 47 6.32 30.55 -22.19
CA ASN A 47 7.03 30.30 -23.44
C ASN A 47 7.13 28.80 -23.74
N ARG A 48 6.20 28.29 -24.55
CA ARG A 48 6.08 26.86 -24.93
C ARG A 48 7.39 26.29 -25.51
N GLN A 49 8.19 27.13 -26.16
CA GLN A 49 9.46 26.71 -26.76
C GLN A 49 10.54 26.52 -25.71
N ILE A 50 10.72 27.49 -24.80
CA ILE A 50 11.69 27.32 -23.71
C ILE A 50 11.23 26.18 -22.81
N HIS A 51 9.94 26.05 -22.50
CA HIS A 51 9.40 24.89 -21.79
C HIS A 51 9.84 23.59 -22.49
N ALA A 52 9.46 23.34 -23.75
CA ALA A 52 9.82 22.11 -24.45
C ALA A 52 11.35 21.84 -24.51
N GLU A 53 12.17 22.88 -24.67
CA GLU A 53 13.64 22.76 -24.76
C GLU A 53 14.34 22.62 -23.38
N SER A 54 13.68 23.04 -22.29
CA SER A 54 14.28 23.18 -20.96
C SER A 54 13.75 22.19 -19.93
N THR A 55 12.59 21.59 -20.19
CA THR A 55 11.93 20.66 -19.26
C THR A 55 12.84 19.47 -18.96
N ASP A 56 13.47 18.88 -19.97
CA ASP A 56 14.42 17.76 -19.77
C ASP A 56 15.58 18.12 -18.81
N LEU A 57 16.18 19.30 -18.97
CA LEU A 57 17.34 19.70 -18.19
C LEU A 57 16.96 20.12 -16.76
N PHE A 58 15.79 20.73 -16.61
CA PHE A 58 15.21 21.10 -15.32
C PHE A 58 14.83 19.88 -14.47
N TYR A 59 14.11 18.91 -15.05
CA TYR A 59 13.69 17.71 -14.33
C TYR A 59 14.86 16.76 -14.05
N SER A 60 15.79 16.61 -15.02
CA SER A 60 17.00 15.79 -14.80
C SER A 60 17.89 16.35 -13.69
N LYS A 61 18.08 17.66 -13.59
CA LYS A 61 18.91 18.25 -12.52
C LYS A 61 18.27 18.14 -11.13
N ASN A 62 16.97 18.38 -11.04
CA ASN A 62 16.30 18.52 -9.75
C ASN A 62 15.75 17.21 -9.19
N LEU A 63 15.64 16.18 -10.05
CA LEU A 63 15.24 14.82 -9.69
C LEU A 63 14.03 14.82 -8.77
N PHE A 64 12.93 15.41 -9.23
CA PHE A 64 11.75 15.63 -8.41
C PHE A 64 11.17 14.33 -7.87
N VAL A 65 10.83 14.36 -6.58
CA VAL A 65 10.21 13.25 -5.86
C VAL A 65 8.79 13.64 -5.46
N VAL A 66 7.83 12.79 -5.79
CA VAL A 66 6.43 12.98 -5.41
C VAL A 66 6.17 12.27 -4.08
N ILE A 67 5.71 13.03 -3.09
CA ILE A 67 5.26 12.50 -1.81
C ILE A 67 3.76 12.25 -1.89
N ARG A 68 3.36 11.01 -1.60
CA ARG A 68 1.98 10.56 -1.64
C ARG A 68 1.57 10.05 -0.27
N SER A 69 0.33 10.32 0.14
CA SER A 69 -0.24 9.66 1.30
C SER A 69 -1.73 9.40 1.15
N ASN A 70 -2.21 8.37 1.83
CA ASN A 70 -3.63 8.13 2.02
C ASN A 70 -4.19 8.86 3.25
N SER A 71 -3.36 9.59 4.00
CA SER A 71 -3.78 10.39 5.14
C SER A 71 -3.03 11.71 5.17
N THR A 72 -3.75 12.84 5.07
CA THR A 72 -3.16 14.17 5.22
C THR A 72 -2.53 14.37 6.59
N GLU A 73 -3.09 13.74 7.63
CA GLU A 73 -2.53 13.77 8.97
C GLU A 73 -1.11 13.21 9.01
N ASN A 74 -0.75 12.22 8.19
CA ASN A 74 0.61 11.65 8.11
C ASN A 74 1.67 12.71 7.79
N LEU A 75 1.27 13.81 7.16
CA LEU A 75 2.18 14.85 6.70
C LEU A 75 1.87 16.21 7.34
N ALA A 76 0.96 16.30 8.31
CA ALA A 76 0.47 17.57 8.85
C ALA A 76 1.57 18.47 9.46
N GLU A 77 2.64 17.87 9.99
CA GLU A 77 3.78 18.61 10.55
C GLU A 77 4.79 19.09 9.50
N ILE A 78 4.71 18.53 8.30
CA ILE A 78 5.55 18.88 7.17
C ILE A 78 4.97 20.15 6.57
N THR A 79 5.56 21.27 6.97
CA THR A 79 5.17 22.60 6.51
C THR A 79 6.32 23.23 5.75
N PRO A 80 6.07 24.13 4.77
CA PRO A 80 7.13 24.85 4.06
C PRO A 80 8.14 25.54 5.00
N LYS A 81 7.68 25.96 6.19
CA LYS A 81 8.51 26.58 7.23
C LYS A 81 9.51 25.61 7.86
N LYS A 82 9.14 24.33 8.02
CA LYS A 82 9.98 23.28 8.65
C LYS A 82 10.71 22.40 7.65
N THR A 83 10.25 22.37 6.41
CA THR A 83 10.82 21.56 5.33
C THR A 83 10.66 22.34 4.03
N PRO A 84 11.73 22.55 3.23
CA PRO A 84 11.63 23.32 2.01
C PRO A 84 10.88 22.51 0.92
N LEU A 85 9.55 22.62 0.91
CA LEU A 85 8.70 22.04 -0.14
C LEU A 85 8.83 22.79 -1.46
N PHE A 86 9.07 22.09 -2.57
CA PHE A 86 9.12 22.73 -3.88
C PHE A 86 7.72 23.11 -4.38
N LEU A 87 6.75 22.23 -4.21
CA LEU A 87 5.36 22.48 -4.59
C LEU A 87 4.39 21.75 -3.66
N GLU A 88 3.39 22.48 -3.16
CA GLU A 88 2.21 21.90 -2.54
C GLU A 88 1.17 21.56 -3.62
N VAL A 89 0.71 20.31 -3.64
CA VAL A 89 -0.17 19.81 -4.70
C VAL A 89 -1.61 20.16 -4.38
N ARG A 90 -2.11 21.25 -4.97
CA ARG A 90 -3.53 21.65 -4.85
C ARG A 90 -4.47 20.83 -5.74
N ASN A 91 -3.98 20.31 -6.87
CA ASN A 91 -4.75 19.48 -7.78
C ASN A 91 -3.96 18.21 -8.19
N PRO A 92 -4.21 17.07 -7.51
CA PRO A 92 -3.50 15.81 -7.75
C PRO A 92 -3.54 15.30 -9.20
N SER A 93 -4.63 15.57 -9.93
CA SER A 93 -4.81 15.07 -11.29
C SER A 93 -3.77 15.62 -12.28
N ARG A 94 -3.27 16.85 -12.05
CA ARG A 94 -2.22 17.47 -12.88
C ARG A 94 -0.86 16.80 -12.70
N ILE A 95 -0.59 16.28 -11.50
CA ILE A 95 0.66 15.59 -11.18
C ILE A 95 0.64 14.16 -11.71
N ALA A 96 -0.50 13.47 -11.64
CA ALA A 96 -0.64 12.12 -12.18
C ALA A 96 -0.38 12.02 -13.71
N GLN A 97 -0.49 13.13 -14.44
CA GLN A 97 -0.21 13.22 -15.87
C GLN A 97 1.28 13.44 -16.19
N CYS A 98 2.10 13.80 -15.20
CA CYS A 98 3.52 14.03 -15.41
C CYS A 98 4.29 12.72 -15.23
N SER A 99 4.75 12.10 -16.31
CA SER A 99 5.64 10.92 -16.23
C SER A 99 7.04 11.23 -15.68
N TRP A 100 7.32 12.50 -15.38
CA TRP A 100 8.67 13.04 -15.36
C TRP A 100 9.33 13.09 -13.98
N PHE A 101 8.77 12.35 -13.02
CA PHE A 101 9.31 12.29 -11.68
C PHE A 101 10.40 11.23 -11.58
N ALA A 102 11.43 11.52 -10.80
CA ALA A 102 12.53 10.59 -10.56
C ALA A 102 12.07 9.42 -9.67
N ALA A 103 11.27 9.73 -8.65
CA ALA A 103 10.77 8.75 -7.70
C ALA A 103 9.45 9.20 -7.06
N SER A 104 8.75 8.26 -6.42
CA SER A 104 7.66 8.56 -5.50
C SER A 104 7.87 7.87 -4.16
N ILE A 105 7.54 8.58 -3.08
CA ILE A 105 7.49 8.04 -1.73
C ILE A 105 6.03 8.04 -1.32
N GLU A 106 5.47 6.85 -1.12
CA GLU A 106 4.10 6.65 -0.65
C GLU A 106 4.11 6.24 0.82
N ILE A 107 3.43 7.04 1.65
CA ILE A 107 3.29 6.80 3.09
C ILE A 107 1.85 6.39 3.38
N LEU A 108 1.67 5.14 3.80
CA LEU A 108 0.40 4.52 4.11
C LEU A 108 0.18 4.48 5.63
N GLY A 109 -0.99 4.94 6.06
CA GLY A 109 -1.51 4.73 7.41
C GLY A 109 -2.82 3.96 7.37
N ILE A 110 -3.14 3.25 8.47
CA ILE A 110 -4.43 2.58 8.64
C ILE A 110 -5.19 3.25 9.78
N LYS A 111 -6.34 3.83 9.46
CA LYS A 111 -7.33 4.39 10.40
C LYS A 111 -8.73 4.04 9.90
N GLN A 112 -9.76 4.32 10.70
CA GLN A 112 -11.15 3.93 10.41
C GLN A 112 -11.71 4.51 9.09
N LEU A 113 -11.23 5.68 8.64
CA LEU A 113 -11.67 6.36 7.43
C LEU A 113 -10.48 6.76 6.57
N MET A 114 -9.92 5.81 5.81
CA MET A 114 -8.77 6.10 4.96
C MET A 114 -9.00 5.57 3.54
N PRO A 115 -8.78 6.39 2.50
CA PRO A 115 -8.88 5.94 1.12
C PRO A 115 -7.86 4.84 0.83
N VAL A 116 -8.23 3.93 -0.07
CA VAL A 116 -7.33 2.87 -0.56
C VAL A 116 -6.15 3.46 -1.30
N GLN A 117 -6.39 4.51 -2.08
CA GLN A 117 -5.41 5.13 -2.96
C GLN A 117 -4.77 6.34 -2.28
N SER A 118 -3.45 6.42 -2.32
CA SER A 118 -2.74 7.61 -1.88
C SER A 118 -2.80 8.70 -2.94
N THR A 119 -3.05 9.91 -2.46
CA THR A 119 -3.02 11.12 -3.29
C THR A 119 -1.66 11.81 -3.18
N PRO A 120 -1.12 12.37 -4.28
CA PRO A 120 0.00 13.29 -4.22
C PRO A 120 -0.28 14.49 -3.30
N CYS A 121 0.60 14.74 -2.34
CA CYS A 121 0.50 15.84 -1.39
C CYS A 121 1.55 16.92 -1.67
N HIS A 122 2.80 16.49 -1.89
CA HIS A 122 3.93 17.40 -2.09
C HIS A 122 4.81 16.92 -3.23
N VAL A 123 5.47 17.86 -3.90
CA VAL A 123 6.62 17.59 -4.75
C VAL A 123 7.82 18.27 -4.11
N ILE A 124 8.91 17.52 -3.98
CA ILE A 124 10.18 18.00 -3.42
C ILE A 124 11.33 17.69 -4.38
N THR A 125 12.43 18.42 -4.27
CA THR A 125 13.67 18.10 -4.98
C THR A 125 14.44 17.02 -4.22
N ALA A 126 15.36 16.34 -4.91
CA ALA A 126 16.26 15.39 -4.25
C ALA A 126 17.12 16.04 -3.15
N GLU A 127 17.41 17.34 -3.27
CA GLU A 127 18.15 18.12 -2.26
C GLU A 127 17.38 18.29 -0.95
N THR A 128 16.06 18.25 -0.99
CA THR A 128 15.18 18.42 0.17
C THR A 128 14.98 17.11 0.94
N LEU A 129 15.27 15.96 0.32
CA LEU A 129 15.03 14.63 0.92
C LEU A 129 15.58 14.46 2.35
N PRO A 130 16.80 14.91 2.71
CA PRO A 130 17.30 14.77 4.07
C PRO A 130 16.46 15.53 5.11
N LEU A 131 15.99 16.73 4.74
CA LEU A 131 15.17 17.58 5.59
C LEU A 131 13.77 17.01 5.74
N PHE A 132 13.20 16.49 4.65
CA PHE A 132 11.93 15.78 4.67
C PHE A 132 11.98 14.54 5.58
N ALA A 133 13.03 13.73 5.46
CA ALA A 133 13.23 12.56 6.31
C ALA A 133 13.30 12.92 7.79
N SER A 134 14.01 13.99 8.12
CA SER A 134 14.12 14.51 9.49
C SER A 134 12.78 15.02 10.01
N ALA A 135 12.00 15.70 9.18
CA ALA A 135 10.67 16.22 9.54
C ALA A 135 9.65 15.10 9.80
N LEU A 136 9.75 13.97 9.09
CA LEU A 136 8.90 12.81 9.34
C LEU A 136 9.05 12.26 10.76
N ILE A 137 10.22 12.39 11.38
CA ILE A 137 10.49 11.83 12.72
C ILE A 137 9.64 12.50 13.80
N GLY A 138 9.39 13.82 13.69
CA GLY A 138 8.67 14.61 14.71
C GLY A 138 7.30 14.02 15.09
N LYS A 139 6.62 13.39 14.13
CA LYS A 139 5.31 12.76 14.33
C LYS A 139 5.38 11.36 14.95
N TYR A 140 6.46 10.62 14.72
CA TYR A 140 6.57 9.20 15.05
C TYR A 140 7.50 8.92 16.24
N HIS A 141 7.90 9.97 16.97
CA HIS A 141 8.80 9.83 18.13
C HIS A 141 8.19 8.99 19.27
N ASP A 142 6.86 9.01 19.42
CA ASP A 142 6.11 8.32 20.49
C ASP A 142 5.19 7.18 20.01
N THR A 143 5.04 6.99 18.69
CA THR A 143 4.26 5.88 18.15
C THR A 143 5.21 4.80 17.64
N ASN A 144 5.26 3.67 18.34
CA ASN A 144 5.93 2.45 17.88
C ASN A 144 5.53 2.14 16.43
N GLY A 145 6.42 2.45 15.49
CA GLY A 145 6.26 2.21 14.06
C GLY A 145 5.78 3.44 13.30
N GLY A 146 6.70 4.11 12.59
CA GLY A 146 6.34 4.97 11.46
C GLY A 146 5.47 4.19 10.47
N GLY A 147 4.64 4.89 9.69
CA GLY A 147 3.71 4.26 8.74
C GLY A 147 4.36 3.25 7.78
N VAL A 148 3.53 2.55 7.01
CA VAL A 148 4.01 1.63 5.96
C VAL A 148 4.46 2.45 4.76
N VAL A 149 5.67 2.25 4.27
CA VAL A 149 6.24 3.07 3.19
C VAL A 149 6.61 2.25 1.97
N GLN A 150 6.24 2.77 0.80
CA GLN A 150 6.73 2.29 -0.49
C GLN A 150 7.49 3.40 -1.20
N ILE A 151 8.74 3.13 -1.54
CA ILE A 151 9.55 4.00 -2.40
C ILE A 151 9.62 3.34 -3.77
N GLN A 152 9.18 4.05 -4.81
CA GLN A 152 9.22 3.56 -6.18
C GLN A 152 10.08 4.50 -7.01
N THR A 153 11.12 3.96 -7.65
CA THR A 153 11.83 4.70 -8.71
C THR A 153 11.04 4.65 -10.00
N HIS A 154 11.03 5.78 -10.71
CA HIS A 154 10.35 5.94 -11.98
C HIS A 154 11.41 6.18 -13.06
N GLU A 155 11.17 7.14 -13.94
CA GLU A 155 12.10 7.51 -15.00
C GLU A 155 13.44 7.99 -14.41
N MET A 156 14.54 7.34 -14.82
CA MET A 156 15.89 7.70 -14.37
C MET A 156 16.49 8.87 -15.17
N PHE A 157 15.70 9.43 -16.10
CA PHE A 157 15.89 10.65 -16.88
C PHE A 157 17.18 10.89 -17.67
N ARG A 158 18.25 10.10 -17.49
CA ARG A 158 19.57 10.06 -18.20
C ARG A 158 20.68 9.48 -17.31
N TYR A 159 20.40 9.20 -16.04
CA TYR A 159 21.40 8.70 -15.10
C TYR A 159 21.50 7.18 -15.17
N THR A 160 22.71 6.68 -15.01
CA THR A 160 22.93 5.27 -14.70
C THR A 160 22.35 4.95 -13.33
N ALA A 161 21.95 3.70 -13.09
CA ALA A 161 21.42 3.28 -11.80
C ALA A 161 22.31 3.62 -10.59
N PRO A 162 23.66 3.50 -10.66
CA PRO A 162 24.56 3.98 -9.61
C PRO A 162 24.41 5.48 -9.34
N ARG A 163 24.52 6.31 -10.39
CA ARG A 163 24.50 7.77 -10.23
C ARG A 163 23.15 8.27 -9.74
N PHE A 164 22.06 7.71 -10.27
CA PHE A 164 20.71 8.00 -9.77
C PHE A 164 20.58 7.66 -8.29
N SER A 165 21.08 6.49 -7.89
CA SER A 165 20.96 6.03 -6.50
C SER A 165 21.72 6.92 -5.53
N GLU A 166 22.92 7.36 -5.91
CA GLU A 166 23.70 8.33 -5.14
C GLU A 166 22.94 9.66 -4.97
N LEU A 167 22.38 10.19 -6.05
CA LEU A 167 21.73 11.50 -6.06
C LEU A 167 20.37 11.52 -5.32
N ILE A 168 19.61 10.42 -5.31
CA ILE A 168 18.35 10.33 -4.57
C ILE A 168 18.56 9.70 -3.19
N PHE A 169 19.03 8.46 -3.17
CA PHE A 169 19.09 7.65 -1.96
C PHE A 169 20.30 7.99 -1.11
N GLY A 170 21.45 8.29 -1.72
CA GLY A 170 22.61 8.81 -0.99
C GLY A 170 22.29 10.12 -0.25
N ARG A 171 21.56 11.03 -0.91
CA ARG A 171 21.03 12.23 -0.24
C ARG A 171 20.06 11.89 0.89
N LEU A 172 19.07 11.04 0.66
CA LEU A 172 18.16 10.62 1.72
C LEU A 172 18.93 10.04 2.93
N LEU A 173 19.91 9.17 2.69
CA LEU A 173 20.77 8.56 3.71
C LEU A 173 21.68 9.54 4.45
N SER A 174 21.92 10.72 3.88
CA SER A 174 22.72 11.80 4.49
C SER A 174 21.95 12.61 5.54
N ALA A 175 20.65 12.33 5.74
CA ALA A 175 19.88 12.95 6.82
C ALA A 175 20.51 12.70 8.19
N ASP A 176 20.55 13.73 9.03
CA ASP A 176 21.05 13.65 10.42
C ASP A 176 20.38 12.52 11.19
N ARG A 177 19.07 12.35 10.97
CA ARG A 177 18.28 11.24 11.49
C ARG A 177 17.36 10.71 10.40
N LEU A 178 17.18 9.40 10.39
CA LEU A 178 16.28 8.71 9.46
C LEU A 178 15.02 8.23 10.18
N PRO A 179 13.85 8.33 9.54
CA PRO A 179 12.61 7.79 10.11
C PRO A 179 12.65 6.27 10.20
N LYS A 180 11.98 5.73 11.22
CA LYS A 180 11.85 4.29 11.47
C LYS A 180 10.43 3.83 11.14
N PHE A 181 10.28 3.12 10.03
CA PHE A 181 9.01 2.63 9.50
C PHE A 181 8.68 1.23 10.00
N SER A 182 7.38 0.93 10.17
CA SER A 182 6.89 -0.42 10.48
C SER A 182 7.17 -1.41 9.36
N ALA A 183 7.16 -0.92 8.12
CA ALA A 183 7.46 -1.69 6.93
C ALA A 183 7.96 -0.78 5.82
N LEU A 184 8.95 -1.24 5.07
CA LEU A 184 9.50 -0.53 3.92
C LEU A 184 9.62 -1.46 2.72
N ARG A 185 9.16 -1.00 1.56
CA ARG A 185 9.42 -1.62 0.25
C ARG A 185 10.04 -0.60 -0.67
N ILE A 186 11.12 -1.00 -1.35
CA ILE A 186 11.77 -0.19 -2.38
C ILE A 186 11.63 -0.92 -3.72
N GLU A 187 11.12 -0.23 -4.73
CA GLU A 187 10.88 -0.77 -6.07
C GLU A 187 11.62 0.02 -7.14
N GLY A 188 11.92 -0.66 -8.24
CA GLY A 188 12.61 -0.12 -9.40
C GLY A 188 14.13 -0.14 -9.29
N ALA A 189 14.78 0.55 -10.23
CA ALA A 189 16.23 0.58 -10.38
C ALA A 189 16.91 1.39 -9.26
N ILE A 190 17.48 0.68 -8.31
CA ILE A 190 18.29 1.19 -7.20
C ILE A 190 19.53 0.31 -7.06
N GLN A 191 20.68 0.90 -6.74
CA GLN A 191 21.87 0.11 -6.45
C GLN A 191 21.69 -0.74 -5.18
N PRO A 192 22.16 -2.00 -5.17
CA PRO A 192 21.98 -2.92 -4.05
C PRO A 192 22.46 -2.36 -2.70
N ASP A 193 23.60 -1.67 -2.66
CA ASP A 193 24.14 -1.13 -1.41
C ASP A 193 23.27 -0.01 -0.83
N HIS A 194 22.77 0.89 -1.68
CA HIS A 194 21.84 1.94 -1.24
C HIS A 194 20.51 1.34 -0.76
N ARG A 195 20.01 0.31 -1.46
CA ARG A 195 18.82 -0.44 -1.03
C ARG A 195 19.04 -1.06 0.34
N ARG A 196 20.15 -1.77 0.55
CA ARG A 196 20.50 -2.41 1.83
C ARG A 196 20.59 -1.38 2.95
N GLN A 197 21.34 -0.29 2.74
CA GLN A 197 21.51 0.76 3.74
C GLN A 197 20.18 1.43 4.11
N LEU A 198 19.31 1.72 3.13
CA LEU A 198 17.99 2.28 3.40
C LEU A 198 17.10 1.33 4.19
N MET A 199 17.02 0.06 3.78
CA MET A 199 16.24 -0.95 4.48
C MET A 199 16.74 -1.10 5.93
N GLN A 200 18.05 -1.30 6.13
CA GLN A 200 18.64 -1.43 7.45
C GLN A 200 18.43 -0.18 8.33
N ARG A 201 18.61 1.01 7.78
CA ARG A 201 18.56 2.25 8.58
C ARG A 201 17.14 2.80 8.77
N CYS A 202 16.20 2.51 7.88
CA CYS A 202 14.84 3.07 7.95
C CYS A 202 13.77 2.08 8.44
N ILE A 203 14.05 0.77 8.51
CA ILE A 203 13.11 -0.18 9.11
C ILE A 203 13.23 -0.12 10.64
N ASN A 204 12.08 -0.19 11.32
CA ASN A 204 12.03 -0.35 12.77
C ASN A 204 12.37 -1.80 13.13
N SER A 205 13.54 -1.99 13.74
CA SER A 205 14.05 -3.28 14.20
C SER A 205 13.93 -3.46 15.72
N GLN A 206 13.20 -2.59 16.42
CA GLN A 206 12.93 -2.77 17.84
C GLN A 206 12.19 -4.08 18.10
N ASP A 207 12.46 -4.69 19.26
CA ASP A 207 11.81 -5.93 19.68
C ASP A 207 10.28 -5.77 19.62
N HIS A 208 9.62 -6.77 19.02
CA HIS A 208 8.17 -6.84 18.82
C HIS A 208 7.54 -5.85 17.83
N ALA A 209 8.28 -4.96 17.16
CA ALA A 209 7.70 -4.01 16.20
C ALA A 209 6.89 -4.70 15.08
N CYS A 210 7.45 -5.78 14.50
CA CYS A 210 6.79 -6.63 13.51
C CYS A 210 5.49 -7.24 14.07
N GLY A 211 5.55 -7.73 15.32
CA GLY A 211 4.43 -8.32 16.06
C GLY A 211 3.27 -7.34 16.25
N TYR A 212 3.56 -6.13 16.73
CA TYR A 212 2.56 -5.09 16.93
C TYR A 212 1.89 -4.67 15.63
N PHE A 213 2.68 -4.49 14.57
CA PHE A 213 2.15 -4.14 13.26
C PHE A 213 1.21 -5.25 12.72
N PHE A 214 1.67 -6.50 12.74
CA PHE A 214 0.87 -7.64 12.26
C PHE A 214 -0.39 -7.86 13.09
N PHE A 215 -0.30 -7.73 14.41
CA PHE A 215 -1.47 -7.81 15.30
C PHE A 215 -2.46 -6.69 14.99
N GLY A 216 -1.97 -5.47 14.78
CA GLY A 216 -2.79 -4.33 14.35
C GLY A 216 -3.56 -4.60 13.06
N LEU A 217 -2.89 -5.17 12.04
CA LEU A 217 -3.57 -5.61 10.82
C LEU A 217 -4.66 -6.64 11.12
N ARG A 218 -4.36 -7.69 11.91
CA ARG A 218 -5.38 -8.70 12.27
C ARG A 218 -6.57 -8.09 13.00
N CYS A 219 -6.36 -7.14 13.90
CA CYS A 219 -7.45 -6.44 14.57
C CYS A 219 -8.35 -5.68 13.59
N PHE A 220 -7.78 -4.95 12.61
CA PHE A 220 -8.59 -4.27 11.58
C PHE A 220 -9.37 -5.26 10.71
N ARG A 221 -8.74 -6.38 10.31
CA ARG A 221 -9.42 -7.46 9.56
C ARG A 221 -10.62 -7.98 10.35
N ASP A 222 -10.41 -8.32 11.62
CA ASP A 222 -11.43 -8.91 12.48
C ASP A 222 -12.57 -7.93 12.75
N ARG A 223 -12.29 -6.62 12.84
CA ARG A 223 -13.32 -5.58 12.93
C ARG A 223 -14.19 -5.50 11.68
N VAL A 224 -13.59 -5.53 10.48
CA VAL A 224 -14.36 -5.54 9.23
C VAL A 224 -15.23 -6.80 9.15
N TRP A 225 -14.67 -7.96 9.50
CA TRP A 225 -15.42 -9.21 9.52
C TRP A 225 -16.59 -9.19 10.53
N TYR A 226 -16.34 -8.71 11.74
CA TYR A 226 -17.38 -8.54 12.75
C TYR A 226 -18.47 -7.55 12.30
N ARG A 227 -18.09 -6.44 11.67
CA ARG A 227 -19.04 -5.51 11.06
C ARG A 227 -19.95 -6.22 10.06
N MET A 228 -19.40 -7.05 9.17
CA MET A 228 -20.18 -7.81 8.18
C MET A 228 -21.11 -8.85 8.82
N SER A 229 -20.67 -9.54 9.88
CA SER A 229 -21.51 -10.55 10.56
C SER A 229 -22.71 -9.95 11.30
N MET A 230 -22.64 -8.64 11.58
CA MET A 230 -23.70 -7.88 12.25
C MET A 230 -24.63 -7.14 11.26
N GLU A 231 -24.44 -7.28 9.93
CA GLU A 231 -25.14 -6.50 8.89
C GLU A 231 -26.67 -6.50 9.05
N TYR A 232 -27.25 -7.65 9.40
CA TYR A 232 -28.71 -7.84 9.51
C TYR A 232 -29.24 -7.82 10.96
N LYS A 233 -28.39 -7.49 11.94
CA LYS A 233 -28.84 -7.43 13.34
C LYS A 233 -29.44 -6.05 13.67
N PRO A 234 -30.58 -5.99 14.37
CA PRO A 234 -31.26 -4.72 14.68
C PRO A 234 -30.40 -3.78 15.54
N ASP A 235 -29.63 -4.30 16.49
CA ASP A 235 -28.84 -3.48 17.43
C ASP A 235 -27.41 -3.16 16.95
N SER A 236 -27.18 -3.21 15.63
CA SER A 236 -25.83 -3.04 15.04
C SER A 236 -25.46 -1.59 14.73
N ALA A 237 -26.29 -0.61 15.08
CA ALA A 237 -26.11 0.79 14.67
C ALA A 237 -24.75 1.38 15.08
N GLY A 238 -24.28 1.12 16.30
CA GLY A 238 -22.96 1.57 16.77
C GLY A 238 -21.82 1.00 15.93
N ILE A 239 -21.86 -0.30 15.64
CA ILE A 239 -20.85 -1.00 14.83
C ILE A 239 -20.86 -0.47 13.38
N LYS A 240 -22.05 -0.18 12.84
CA LYS A 240 -22.23 0.39 11.50
C LYS A 240 -21.67 1.81 11.38
N SER A 241 -21.69 2.58 12.47
CA SER A 241 -21.12 3.92 12.52
C SER A 241 -19.59 3.91 12.54
N GLU A 242 -18.97 2.93 13.19
CA GLU A 242 -17.50 2.81 13.25
C GLU A 242 -16.87 2.39 11.93
N ILE A 243 -17.51 1.46 11.21
CA ILE A 243 -17.08 0.99 9.89
C ILE A 243 -18.23 1.19 8.91
N PRO A 244 -18.26 2.35 8.23
CA PRO A 244 -19.24 2.62 7.19
C PRO A 244 -19.17 1.59 6.08
N GLU A 245 -20.27 1.46 5.34
CA GLU A 245 -20.39 0.50 4.24
C GLU A 245 -19.24 0.56 3.23
N GLN A 246 -18.81 1.77 2.83
CA GLN A 246 -17.72 1.95 1.88
C GLN A 246 -16.40 1.33 2.39
N GLN A 247 -16.16 1.37 3.70
CA GLN A 247 -14.95 0.86 4.31
C GLN A 247 -14.90 -0.69 4.37
N ILE A 248 -16.02 -1.38 4.14
CA ILE A 248 -16.06 -2.85 4.09
C ILE A 248 -15.18 -3.37 2.95
N HIS A 249 -15.10 -2.66 1.83
CA HIS A 249 -14.27 -3.04 0.68
C HIS A 249 -12.94 -2.28 0.64
N GLU A 250 -12.92 -1.03 1.11
CA GLU A 250 -11.71 -0.20 1.07
C GLU A 250 -10.64 -0.65 2.08
N LEU A 251 -11.01 -0.92 3.33
CA LEU A 251 -10.02 -1.32 4.34
C LEU A 251 -9.29 -2.61 3.97
N PRO A 252 -9.95 -3.71 3.54
CA PRO A 252 -9.22 -4.91 3.15
C PRO A 252 -8.31 -4.70 1.95
N ARG A 253 -8.70 -3.84 0.99
CA ARG A 253 -7.83 -3.46 -0.15
C ARG A 253 -6.59 -2.71 0.33
N LEU A 254 -6.74 -1.75 1.24
CA LEU A 254 -5.62 -1.03 1.84
C LEU A 254 -4.70 -1.98 2.62
N MET A 255 -5.28 -2.89 3.39
CA MET A 255 -4.55 -3.88 4.16
C MET A 255 -3.77 -4.85 3.29
N LEU A 256 -4.32 -5.29 2.15
CA LEU A 256 -3.58 -6.13 1.19
C LEU A 256 -2.31 -5.42 0.69
N ARG A 257 -2.39 -4.12 0.39
CA ARG A 257 -1.22 -3.31 0.00
C ARG A 257 -0.19 -3.23 1.13
N MET A 258 -0.64 -3.09 2.37
CA MET A 258 0.23 -3.05 3.54
C MET A 258 0.89 -4.41 3.81
N VAL A 259 0.15 -5.51 3.69
CA VAL A 259 0.68 -6.88 3.78
C VAL A 259 1.73 -7.10 2.70
N ASP A 260 1.49 -6.63 1.48
CA ASP A 260 2.44 -6.73 0.37
C ASP A 260 3.80 -6.07 0.66
N ILE A 261 3.77 -4.89 1.27
CA ILE A 261 4.96 -4.13 1.66
C ILE A 261 5.63 -4.78 2.87
N PHE A 262 4.84 -5.15 3.89
CA PHE A 262 5.34 -5.78 5.10
C PHE A 262 6.00 -7.12 4.81
N TRP A 263 5.48 -7.91 3.89
CA TRP A 263 6.10 -9.17 3.49
C TRP A 263 7.54 -8.97 3.00
N VAL A 264 7.77 -7.99 2.13
CA VAL A 264 9.12 -7.69 1.62
C VAL A 264 10.04 -7.20 2.73
N SER A 265 9.53 -6.32 3.60
CA SER A 265 10.25 -5.82 4.76
C SER A 265 10.63 -6.95 5.73
N HIS A 266 9.68 -7.84 6.01
CA HIS A 266 9.80 -8.95 6.93
C HIS A 266 10.81 -9.99 6.45
N ASP A 267 10.75 -10.36 5.17
CA ASP A 267 11.74 -11.28 4.58
C ASP A 267 13.15 -10.71 4.66
N TYR A 268 13.32 -9.41 4.42
CA TYR A 268 14.60 -8.73 4.60
C TYR A 268 15.06 -8.74 6.07
N GLN A 269 14.17 -8.41 7.01
CA GLN A 269 14.50 -8.40 8.44
C GLN A 269 14.94 -9.78 8.95
N ILE A 270 14.24 -10.85 8.57
CA ILE A 270 14.61 -12.20 8.99
C ILE A 270 15.91 -12.66 8.33
N ARG A 271 16.04 -12.51 7.01
CA ARG A 271 17.15 -13.13 6.25
C ARG A 271 18.44 -12.33 6.25
N GLU A 272 18.35 -11.00 6.31
CA GLU A 272 19.50 -10.10 6.13
C GLU A 272 19.90 -9.38 7.43
N LEU A 273 18.98 -9.27 8.40
CA LEU A 273 19.24 -8.62 9.69
C LEU A 273 19.18 -9.59 10.87
N ASP A 274 18.96 -10.89 10.64
CA ASP A 274 18.79 -11.92 11.67
C ASP A 274 17.78 -11.53 12.76
N HIS A 275 16.72 -10.79 12.38
CA HIS A 275 15.72 -10.33 13.31
C HIS A 275 14.88 -11.52 13.84
N PRO A 276 14.77 -11.72 15.17
CA PRO A 276 14.03 -12.83 15.76
C PRO A 276 12.51 -12.58 15.71
N CYS A 277 11.95 -12.54 14.51
CA CYS A 277 10.52 -12.37 14.33
C CYS A 277 9.77 -13.70 14.52
N LEU A 278 8.71 -13.67 15.33
CA LEU A 278 7.84 -14.84 15.55
C LEU A 278 6.74 -14.99 14.48
N ILE A 279 6.62 -14.04 13.55
CA ILE A 279 5.61 -14.10 12.50
C ILE A 279 6.12 -15.01 11.39
N GLN A 280 5.47 -16.15 11.22
CA GLN A 280 5.79 -17.08 10.14
C GLN A 280 5.21 -16.58 8.80
N GLN A 281 5.89 -16.88 7.68
CA GLN A 281 5.39 -16.55 6.34
C GLN A 281 3.98 -17.12 6.08
N VAL A 282 3.66 -18.30 6.62
CA VAL A 282 2.31 -18.90 6.54
C VAL A 282 1.23 -18.02 7.20
N SER A 283 1.58 -17.26 8.24
CA SER A 283 0.65 -16.34 8.90
C SER A 283 0.34 -15.13 8.03
N LEU A 284 1.34 -14.60 7.31
CA LEU A 284 1.16 -13.54 6.32
C LEU A 284 0.32 -14.05 5.13
N PHE A 285 0.60 -15.27 4.68
CA PHE A 285 -0.14 -15.95 3.62
C PHE A 285 -1.63 -16.04 3.97
N ASN A 286 -1.93 -16.63 5.13
CA ASN A 286 -3.31 -16.78 5.61
C ASN A 286 -4.01 -15.42 5.77
N THR A 287 -3.30 -14.40 6.21
CA THR A 287 -3.85 -13.04 6.31
C THR A 287 -4.25 -12.49 4.95
N ALA A 288 -3.42 -12.66 3.92
CA ALA A 288 -3.76 -12.23 2.56
C ALA A 288 -4.99 -12.99 2.01
N VAL A 289 -5.04 -14.31 2.20
CA VAL A 289 -6.18 -15.15 1.80
C VAL A 289 -7.46 -14.69 2.49
N ASP A 290 -7.43 -14.51 3.81
CA ASP A 290 -8.58 -14.04 4.58
C ASP A 290 -9.09 -12.68 4.09
N LEU A 291 -8.19 -11.76 3.70
CA LEU A 291 -8.57 -10.45 3.17
C LEU A 291 -9.27 -10.56 1.80
N TYR A 292 -8.81 -11.44 0.91
CA TYR A 292 -9.51 -11.71 -0.36
C TYR A 292 -10.87 -12.36 -0.11
N GLU A 293 -10.97 -13.30 0.83
CA GLU A 293 -12.25 -13.89 1.21
C GLU A 293 -13.23 -12.86 1.79
N ILE A 294 -12.74 -11.94 2.62
CA ILE A 294 -13.50 -10.82 3.16
C ILE A 294 -14.00 -9.91 2.04
N LEU A 295 -13.17 -9.61 1.03
CA LEU A 295 -13.60 -8.80 -0.12
C LEU A 295 -14.73 -9.47 -0.89
N VAL A 296 -14.60 -10.77 -1.18
CA VAL A 296 -15.66 -11.54 -1.85
C VAL A 296 -16.95 -11.48 -1.05
N LEU A 297 -16.89 -11.74 0.26
CA LEU A 297 -18.06 -11.70 1.14
C LEU A 297 -18.68 -10.30 1.19
N GLY A 298 -17.86 -9.25 1.30
CA GLY A 298 -18.32 -7.87 1.30
C GLY A 298 -19.09 -7.51 0.03
N TYR A 299 -18.64 -7.98 -1.14
CA TYR A 299 -19.37 -7.76 -2.40
C TYR A 299 -20.67 -8.58 -2.50
N LEU A 300 -20.68 -9.82 -2.00
CA LEU A 300 -21.91 -10.60 -1.90
C LEU A 300 -22.95 -9.93 -0.99
N LEU A 301 -22.51 -9.35 0.13
CA LEU A 301 -23.38 -8.57 1.02
C LEU A 301 -23.87 -7.28 0.36
N ALA A 302 -23.02 -6.61 -0.44
CA ALA A 302 -23.46 -5.46 -1.23
C ALA A 302 -24.54 -5.84 -2.25
N ALA A 303 -24.37 -6.96 -2.95
CA ALA A 303 -25.37 -7.46 -3.91
C ALA A 303 -26.72 -7.77 -3.25
N LYS A 304 -26.71 -8.29 -2.02
CA LYS A 304 -27.92 -8.56 -1.24
C LYS A 304 -28.60 -7.29 -0.72
N ARG A 305 -27.81 -6.26 -0.36
CA ARG A 305 -28.33 -4.98 0.14
C ARG A 305 -28.93 -4.10 -0.94
N HIS A 306 -28.33 -4.13 -2.12
CA HIS A 306 -28.71 -3.29 -3.28
C HIS A 306 -29.02 -4.19 -4.48
N PRO A 307 -30.19 -4.87 -4.50
CA PRO A 307 -30.56 -5.80 -5.57
C PRO A 307 -30.48 -5.20 -6.97
N GLU A 308 -30.75 -3.90 -7.11
CA GLU A 308 -30.69 -3.14 -8.34
C GLU A 308 -29.26 -2.99 -8.91
N ARG A 309 -28.24 -3.15 -8.07
CA ARG A 309 -26.81 -3.16 -8.46
C ARG A 309 -26.14 -4.52 -8.20
N ALA A 310 -26.93 -5.57 -7.98
CA ALA A 310 -26.42 -6.89 -7.62
C ALA A 310 -25.45 -7.44 -8.68
N SER A 311 -25.72 -7.21 -9.97
CA SER A 311 -24.85 -7.65 -11.06
C SER A 311 -23.44 -7.05 -10.95
N GLU A 312 -23.32 -5.75 -10.69
CA GLU A 312 -22.03 -5.06 -10.52
C GLU A 312 -21.26 -5.62 -9.32
N ALA A 313 -21.95 -5.81 -8.19
CA ALA A 313 -21.36 -6.37 -6.99
C ALA A 313 -20.92 -7.82 -7.19
N TYR A 314 -21.69 -8.65 -7.90
CA TYR A 314 -21.26 -10.01 -8.26
C TYR A 314 -20.01 -9.99 -9.16
N ILE A 315 -19.94 -9.09 -10.15
CA ILE A 315 -18.74 -8.95 -10.98
C ILE A 315 -17.51 -8.62 -10.11
N GLU A 316 -17.62 -7.68 -9.18
CA GLU A 316 -16.52 -7.34 -8.27
C GLU A 316 -16.18 -8.47 -7.29
N ALA A 317 -17.16 -9.26 -6.84
CA ALA A 317 -16.92 -10.46 -6.04
C ALA A 317 -16.10 -11.49 -6.81
N ARG A 318 -16.43 -11.73 -8.09
CA ARG A 318 -15.67 -12.64 -8.96
C ARG A 318 -14.24 -12.14 -9.15
N LYS A 319 -14.08 -10.86 -9.50
CA LYS A 319 -12.75 -10.23 -9.65
C LYS A 319 -11.92 -10.32 -8.37
N ALA A 320 -12.52 -10.17 -7.20
CA ALA A 320 -11.81 -10.30 -5.92
C ALA A 320 -11.26 -11.73 -5.73
N ALA A 321 -12.04 -12.76 -6.09
CA ALA A 321 -11.60 -14.15 -6.03
C ALA A 321 -10.47 -14.43 -7.05
N GLU A 322 -10.64 -14.00 -8.31
CA GLU A 322 -9.63 -14.12 -9.37
C GLU A 322 -8.32 -13.42 -9.00
N ASN A 323 -8.40 -12.20 -8.48
CA ASN A 323 -7.24 -11.44 -8.00
C ASN A 323 -6.55 -12.16 -6.83
N GLY A 324 -7.33 -12.80 -5.95
CA GLY A 324 -6.79 -13.65 -4.90
C GLY A 324 -6.01 -14.83 -5.47
N ILE A 325 -6.58 -15.60 -6.39
CA ILE A 325 -5.88 -16.72 -7.05
C ILE A 325 -4.61 -16.24 -7.75
N SER A 326 -4.68 -15.13 -8.50
CA SER A 326 -3.53 -14.52 -9.16
C SER A 326 -2.44 -14.09 -8.17
N TYR A 327 -2.83 -13.51 -7.03
CA TYR A 327 -1.91 -13.16 -5.96
C TYR A 327 -1.17 -14.39 -5.40
N LEU A 328 -1.90 -15.48 -5.18
CA LEU A 328 -1.36 -16.74 -4.67
C LEU A 328 -0.47 -17.48 -5.70
N ASN A 329 -0.55 -17.12 -6.98
CA ASN A 329 0.30 -17.66 -8.04
C ASN A 329 1.64 -16.92 -8.21
N LYS A 330 1.90 -15.85 -7.45
CA LYS A 330 3.17 -15.12 -7.55
C LYS A 330 4.32 -15.94 -6.96
N ASP A 331 5.39 -16.16 -7.73
CA ASP A 331 6.58 -16.90 -7.28
C ASP A 331 7.18 -16.33 -5.98
N SER A 332 7.21 -15.00 -5.85
CA SER A 332 7.67 -14.29 -4.64
C SER A 332 6.80 -14.51 -3.38
N ARG A 333 5.69 -15.25 -3.50
CA ARG A 333 4.74 -15.56 -2.42
C ARG A 333 4.70 -17.05 -2.09
N ILE A 334 5.59 -17.84 -2.71
CA ILE A 334 5.81 -19.24 -2.32
C ILE A 334 6.39 -19.25 -0.90
N ILE A 335 5.75 -19.98 0.00
CA ILE A 335 6.20 -20.10 1.39
C ILE A 335 7.49 -20.90 1.35
N HIS A 336 8.61 -20.21 1.57
CA HIS A 336 9.88 -20.87 1.71
C HIS A 336 10.03 -21.27 3.17
N SER A 337 10.00 -22.58 3.48
CA SER A 337 10.50 -23.07 4.76
C SER A 337 11.91 -22.49 4.98
N SER A 338 12.06 -21.84 6.12
CA SER A 338 13.32 -21.29 6.57
C SER A 338 13.93 -22.29 7.54
N SER A 339 14.76 -23.20 7.05
CA SER A 339 15.81 -23.83 7.85
C SER A 339 17.06 -23.94 6.99
N VAL A 340 18.01 -23.07 7.31
CA VAL A 340 19.43 -23.30 7.05
C VAL A 340 19.79 -24.54 7.87
N GLU A 341 20.39 -25.54 7.23
CA GLU A 341 20.94 -26.76 7.84
C GLU A 341 19.93 -27.73 8.47
N ASP A 342 19.00 -28.24 7.65
CA ASP A 342 18.56 -29.64 7.68
C ASP A 342 17.66 -29.85 6.45
N ALA A 343 18.31 -30.09 5.32
CA ALA A 343 17.66 -30.40 4.05
C ALA A 343 17.23 -31.87 4.03
N ASP A 344 16.25 -32.22 4.87
CA ASP A 344 15.55 -33.51 4.80
C ASP A 344 14.05 -33.27 4.61
N ILE A 345 13.65 -33.16 3.33
CA ILE A 345 12.46 -33.76 2.68
C ILE A 345 11.03 -33.42 3.22
N GLU A 346 10.84 -32.76 4.37
CA GLU A 346 9.51 -32.29 4.85
C GLU A 346 9.12 -30.89 4.35
N TYR A 347 9.91 -30.36 3.42
CA TYR A 347 9.65 -29.14 2.70
C TYR A 347 8.85 -29.45 1.43
N ASP A 348 7.57 -29.81 1.52
CA ASP A 348 6.75 -29.73 0.29
C ASP A 348 5.25 -29.81 0.48
N THR A 349 4.73 -30.86 1.12
CA THR A 349 3.31 -31.19 0.99
C THR A 349 2.39 -30.23 1.73
N SER A 350 2.64 -29.94 3.02
CA SER A 350 1.69 -29.17 3.84
C SER A 350 1.47 -27.71 3.37
N ASN A 351 2.52 -27.03 2.90
CA ASN A 351 2.41 -25.66 2.40
C ASN A 351 1.81 -25.60 0.99
N VAL A 352 2.15 -26.58 0.13
CA VAL A 352 1.51 -26.74 -1.18
C VAL A 352 0.02 -27.05 -0.97
N ASP A 353 -0.33 -27.94 -0.06
CA ASP A 353 -1.71 -28.27 0.28
C ASP A 353 -2.47 -27.05 0.78
N LEU A 354 -1.88 -26.23 1.67
CA LEU A 354 -2.49 -24.98 2.13
C LEU A 354 -2.74 -23.98 0.99
N LEU A 355 -1.76 -23.84 0.09
CA LEU A 355 -1.86 -22.98 -1.08
C LEU A 355 -2.98 -23.44 -2.02
N GLN A 356 -2.99 -24.73 -2.34
CA GLN A 356 -3.98 -25.32 -3.23
C GLN A 356 -5.38 -25.28 -2.61
N CYS A 357 -5.53 -25.59 -1.32
CA CYS A 357 -6.79 -25.42 -0.58
C CYS A 357 -7.30 -23.98 -0.60
N ALA A 358 -6.40 -22.99 -0.49
CA ALA A 358 -6.78 -21.58 -0.58
C ALA A 358 -7.27 -21.21 -2.00
N LYS A 359 -6.58 -21.67 -3.04
CA LYS A 359 -7.00 -21.47 -4.44
C LYS A 359 -8.34 -22.14 -4.72
N ALA A 360 -8.51 -23.40 -4.31
CA ALA A 360 -9.76 -24.13 -4.42
C ALA A 360 -10.91 -23.36 -3.76
N ARG A 361 -10.75 -22.89 -2.52
CA ARG A 361 -11.77 -22.07 -1.83
C ARG A 361 -12.16 -20.81 -2.60
N LEU A 362 -11.18 -20.08 -3.16
CA LEU A 362 -11.45 -18.88 -3.96
C LEU A 362 -12.14 -19.24 -5.29
N SER A 363 -11.72 -20.30 -5.96
CA SER A 363 -12.39 -20.81 -7.17
C SER A 363 -13.84 -21.19 -6.90
N LEU A 364 -14.14 -21.90 -5.81
CA LEU A 364 -15.51 -22.24 -5.43
C LEU A 364 -16.36 -20.99 -5.12
N LYS A 365 -15.77 -19.95 -4.53
CA LYS A 365 -16.47 -18.67 -4.35
C LYS A 365 -16.75 -17.98 -5.68
N ALA A 366 -15.81 -18.00 -6.63
CA ALA A 366 -16.04 -17.49 -8.00
C ALA A 366 -17.15 -18.29 -8.71
N ALA A 367 -17.16 -19.62 -8.59
CA ALA A 367 -18.21 -20.48 -9.14
C ALA A 367 -19.60 -20.10 -8.64
N LYS A 368 -19.75 -19.90 -7.31
CA LYS A 368 -21.00 -19.45 -6.68
C LYS A 368 -21.48 -18.11 -7.24
N VAL A 369 -20.56 -17.16 -7.40
CA VAL A 369 -20.85 -15.84 -7.96
C VAL A 369 -21.30 -15.94 -9.42
N CYS A 370 -20.60 -16.71 -10.26
CA CYS A 370 -20.99 -16.95 -11.66
C CYS A 370 -22.38 -17.57 -11.78
N LYS A 371 -22.70 -18.53 -10.91
CA LYS A 371 -24.06 -19.11 -10.84
C LYS A 371 -25.11 -18.03 -10.54
N LYS A 372 -24.87 -17.14 -9.55
CA LYS A 372 -25.79 -16.04 -9.21
C LYS A 372 -25.99 -15.05 -10.35
N MET A 373 -24.99 -14.89 -11.23
CA MET A 373 -25.09 -14.11 -12.46
C MET A 373 -25.75 -14.86 -13.63
N GLY A 374 -26.10 -16.15 -13.46
CA GLY A 374 -26.63 -16.99 -14.53
C GLY A 374 -25.57 -17.57 -15.48
N ASP A 375 -24.29 -17.33 -15.24
CA ASP A 375 -23.19 -17.85 -16.05
C ASP A 375 -22.79 -19.26 -15.59
N ARG A 376 -23.59 -20.23 -16.03
CA ARG A 376 -23.37 -21.66 -15.71
C ARG A 376 -22.05 -22.19 -16.28
N LYS A 377 -21.62 -21.69 -17.44
CA LYS A 377 -20.39 -22.14 -18.10
C LYS A 377 -19.16 -21.72 -17.28
N ALA A 378 -19.08 -20.44 -16.89
CA ALA A 378 -18.00 -20.00 -16.03
C ALA A 378 -18.06 -20.66 -14.64
N ALA A 379 -19.26 -20.87 -14.09
CA ALA A 379 -19.41 -21.58 -12.82
C ALA A 379 -18.83 -23.01 -12.87
N ALA A 380 -19.10 -23.76 -13.95
CA ALA A 380 -18.53 -25.09 -14.16
C ALA A 380 -17.00 -25.04 -14.25
N SER A 381 -16.44 -24.11 -15.03
CA SER A 381 -14.99 -23.93 -15.16
C SER A 381 -14.29 -23.72 -13.81
N TYR A 382 -14.85 -22.88 -12.93
CA TYR A 382 -14.24 -22.68 -11.61
C TYR A 382 -14.40 -23.88 -10.65
N ILE A 383 -15.41 -24.73 -10.85
CA ILE A 383 -15.55 -25.98 -10.09
C ILE A 383 -14.49 -26.99 -10.54
N GLU A 384 -14.25 -27.06 -11.85
CA GLU A 384 -13.15 -27.86 -12.42
C GLU A 384 -11.79 -27.35 -11.90
N ASP A 385 -11.54 -26.05 -11.93
CA ASP A 385 -10.33 -25.44 -11.36
C ASP A 385 -10.15 -25.80 -9.88
N ALA A 386 -11.23 -25.79 -9.10
CA ALA A 386 -11.15 -26.17 -7.69
C ALA A 386 -10.76 -27.65 -7.50
N GLY A 387 -11.22 -28.55 -8.36
CA GLY A 387 -10.82 -29.96 -8.35
C GLY A 387 -9.40 -30.21 -8.86
N ILE A 388 -8.85 -29.30 -9.68
CA ILE A 388 -7.42 -29.33 -10.05
C ILE A 388 -6.56 -28.96 -8.84
N TYR A 389 -7.01 -28.00 -8.02
CA TYR A 389 -6.28 -27.56 -6.84
C TYR A 389 -6.45 -28.53 -5.66
N ASP A 390 -7.67 -28.95 -5.34
CA ASP A 390 -7.97 -29.84 -4.22
C ASP A 390 -8.43 -31.21 -4.72
N VAL A 391 -7.52 -32.20 -4.66
CA VAL A 391 -7.81 -33.59 -5.05
C VAL A 391 -8.82 -34.29 -4.15
N GLN A 392 -9.07 -33.77 -2.93
CA GLN A 392 -10.12 -34.28 -2.05
C GLN A 392 -11.50 -33.72 -2.42
N PHE A 393 -11.55 -32.65 -3.22
CA PHE A 393 -12.79 -32.04 -3.68
C PHE A 393 -13.38 -32.81 -4.88
N ASN A 394 -14.57 -33.40 -4.67
CA ASN A 394 -15.30 -34.12 -5.72
C ASN A 394 -16.00 -33.14 -6.68
N ALA A 395 -15.24 -32.60 -7.64
CA ALA A 395 -15.75 -31.68 -8.65
C ALA A 395 -16.89 -32.29 -9.49
N GLY A 396 -16.80 -33.60 -9.81
CA GLY A 396 -17.81 -34.30 -10.61
C GLY A 396 -19.20 -34.28 -9.96
N GLU A 397 -19.28 -34.56 -8.66
CA GLU A 397 -20.53 -34.52 -7.90
C GLU A 397 -21.10 -33.09 -7.76
N LYS A 398 -20.22 -32.08 -7.61
CA LYS A 398 -20.63 -30.67 -7.54
C LYS A 398 -21.11 -30.11 -8.88
N LEU A 399 -20.56 -30.59 -10.00
CA LEU A 399 -21.05 -30.28 -11.35
C LEU A 399 -22.42 -30.90 -11.63
N LEU A 400 -22.67 -32.10 -11.12
CA LEU A 400 -23.94 -32.82 -11.29
C LEU A 400 -25.10 -32.14 -10.54
N THR A 401 -24.83 -31.62 -9.35
CA THR A 401 -25.87 -31.00 -8.53
C THR A 401 -26.12 -29.57 -8.98
N LEU A 402 -25.10 -28.73 -9.16
CA LEU A 402 -25.22 -27.27 -9.42
C LEU A 402 -26.26 -26.52 -8.54
N GLU A 403 -26.89 -27.18 -7.57
CA GLU A 403 -27.81 -26.71 -6.55
C GLU A 403 -26.99 -26.42 -5.30
N TRP A 404 -26.38 -25.24 -5.31
CA TRP A 404 -25.72 -24.68 -4.15
C TRP A 404 -26.76 -24.07 -3.21
N GLU A 405 -26.73 -24.46 -1.93
CA GLU A 405 -27.42 -23.75 -0.86
C GLU A 405 -27.07 -22.25 -0.86
N ASP A 406 -28.05 -21.42 -0.53
CA ASP A 406 -27.95 -19.97 -0.58
C ASP A 406 -26.95 -19.42 0.46
N LEU A 407 -25.97 -18.65 -0.05
CA LEU A 407 -24.90 -17.93 0.70
C LEU A 407 -23.94 -18.85 1.49
N PRO A 408 -22.68 -18.45 1.72
CA PRO A 408 -21.82 -19.22 2.59
C PRO A 408 -22.36 -19.16 4.03
N GLU A 409 -22.39 -20.31 4.72
CA GLU A 409 -22.32 -20.31 6.17
C GLU A 409 -21.11 -19.46 6.60
N LEU A 410 -21.31 -18.68 7.67
CA LEU A 410 -20.20 -18.02 8.36
C LEU A 410 -19.09 -19.07 8.61
N PRO A 411 -17.80 -18.72 8.54
CA PRO A 411 -16.74 -19.68 8.82
C PRO A 411 -16.98 -20.35 10.19
N PRO A 412 -16.54 -21.61 10.37
CA PRO A 412 -16.90 -22.43 11.52
C PRO A 412 -16.68 -21.71 12.85
N GLU A 413 -17.57 -21.93 13.82
CA GLU A 413 -17.66 -21.28 15.14
C GLU A 413 -16.35 -21.29 15.97
N SER A 414 -15.32 -22.04 15.53
CA SER A 414 -14.00 -22.10 16.13
C SER A 414 -13.16 -20.83 15.95
N ARG A 415 -13.52 -19.90 15.05
CA ARG A 415 -12.87 -18.59 14.89
C ARG A 415 -13.78 -17.45 15.37
N ARG A 416 -14.05 -17.39 16.68
CA ARG A 416 -14.68 -16.20 17.26
C ARG A 416 -13.75 -14.99 17.09
N PRO A 417 -14.27 -13.82 16.67
CA PRO A 417 -13.44 -12.62 16.58
C PRO A 417 -12.96 -12.29 18.00
N ALA A 418 -11.68 -12.01 18.16
CA ALA A 418 -11.18 -11.44 19.41
C ALA A 418 -11.66 -9.98 19.48
N VAL A 419 -12.87 -9.78 20.00
CA VAL A 419 -13.47 -8.45 20.15
C VAL A 419 -12.82 -7.75 21.34
N LEU A 420 -11.80 -6.94 21.09
CA LEU A 420 -11.26 -5.98 22.06
C LEU A 420 -12.04 -4.67 21.97
N TRP A 421 -13.33 -4.69 22.30
CA TRP A 421 -14.12 -3.46 22.49
C TRP A 421 -14.88 -3.55 23.81
N LYS A 422 -14.84 -2.46 24.60
CA LYS A 422 -15.83 -2.23 25.66
C LYS A 422 -17.17 -1.99 24.96
N VAL A 423 -17.98 -3.02 24.87
CA VAL A 423 -19.42 -2.84 24.66
C VAL A 423 -19.90 -2.10 25.91
N GLN A 424 -20.13 -0.78 25.82
CA GLN A 424 -21.03 -0.14 26.78
C GLN A 424 -22.40 -0.71 26.45
N SER A 425 -22.80 -1.75 27.18
CA SER A 425 -24.15 -2.27 27.11
C SER A 425 -25.09 -1.16 27.55
N THR A 426 -25.93 -0.69 26.64
CA THR A 426 -27.08 0.17 26.93
C THR A 426 -28.19 -0.63 27.61
N GLU A 427 -27.87 -1.37 28.68
CA GLU A 427 -28.83 -2.15 29.47
C GLU A 427 -29.16 -1.51 30.84
N SER A 428 -28.65 -0.32 31.15
CA SER A 428 -28.88 0.32 32.46
C SER A 428 -29.80 1.54 32.45
N ALA A 429 -30.67 1.72 31.45
CA ALA A 429 -31.65 2.82 31.43
C ALA A 429 -33.13 2.38 31.47
N ALA A 430 -33.41 1.11 31.79
CA ALA A 430 -34.79 0.60 31.90
C ALA A 430 -35.09 -0.16 33.20
N ARG A 431 -34.25 -0.03 34.23
CA ARG A 431 -34.51 -0.55 35.58
C ARG A 431 -34.01 0.41 36.65
N GLU A 432 -34.80 1.44 36.89
CA GLU A 432 -34.96 2.24 38.12
C GLU A 432 -36.05 3.25 37.70
N GLY A 433 -37.33 3.12 38.06
CA GLY A 433 -37.86 2.65 39.34
C GLY A 433 -37.96 3.86 40.25
#